data_AF-A0A2S6VHH4-F1
#
_entry.id   AF-A0A2S6VHH4-F1
#
_cell.length_a   1.000
_cell.length_b   1.000
_cell.length_c   1.000
_cell.angle_alpha   90.00
_cell.angle_beta   90.00
_cell.angle_gamma   90.00
#
_symmetry.space_group_name_H-M   'P 1'
#
loop_
_entity.id
_entity.type
_entity.pdbx_description
1 polymer ?
#
loop_
_entity_poly.entity_id
_entity_poly.type
_entity_poly.pdbx_seq_one_letter_code
_entity_poly.pdbx_strand_id
1 'polypeptide(L)'
;MLKNKQSEVFNKTPDQISNVVARRLSLFTAFLVTSVVSTLAFMSSASAQLVYQVTIRGNVLQRPFQRTGFVVVSPTVTRVTQNGVNPFEVALASGNPYTSPDRGAIWFATNNRLVGSRASLDLAYVNYNPGTAVVTIQPDSRIAATGSNIFTAVPGITATPYQIYGGYMQLQFQNNFQRIAGQIDVVGRGLTFSPSNRYTAIISGVRVQ
;
A
#
# COMPACT_ATOMS: atom_id res chain seq x y z
N MET A 1 42.29 2.95 68.40
CA MET A 1 42.69 4.22 67.75
C MET A 1 42.18 4.17 66.31
N LEU A 2 41.03 4.70 65.89
CA LEU A 2 40.38 6.01 66.07
C LEU A 2 41.21 7.20 65.50
N LYS A 3 40.86 7.62 64.27
CA LYS A 3 40.83 9.00 63.73
C LYS A 3 39.86 9.00 62.53
N ASN A 4 38.56 9.22 62.73
CA ASN A 4 37.85 10.52 62.65
C ASN A 4 38.30 11.42 61.48
N LYS A 5 37.50 11.45 60.41
CA LYS A 5 37.38 12.57 59.48
C LYS A 5 35.91 12.98 59.37
N GLN A 6 35.63 14.07 60.09
CA GLN A 6 34.60 15.10 59.86
C GLN A 6 34.35 15.33 58.35
N SER A 7 33.11 15.14 57.87
CA SER A 7 31.96 16.08 57.84
C SER A 7 32.05 17.13 56.72
N GLU A 8 31.31 16.90 55.64
CA GLU A 8 30.70 17.98 54.85
C GLU A 8 29.19 17.72 54.76
N VAL A 9 28.46 18.62 55.42
CA VAL A 9 27.01 18.68 55.49
C VAL A 9 26.53 19.42 54.25
N PHE A 10 25.91 18.70 53.31
CA PHE A 10 25.20 19.31 52.20
C PHE A 10 23.80 19.74 52.68
N ASN A 11 23.68 21.00 53.07
CA ASN A 11 22.41 21.69 53.28
C ASN A 11 21.66 21.79 51.93
N LYS A 12 20.64 20.96 51.71
CA LYS A 12 19.55 21.28 50.79
C LYS A 12 18.30 21.59 51.59
N THR A 13 17.85 22.82 51.45
CA THR A 13 16.62 23.36 52.03
C THR A 13 15.38 22.61 51.52
N PRO A 14 14.40 22.33 52.39
CA PRO A 14 13.19 21.59 52.04
C PRO A 14 12.11 22.55 51.52
N ASP A 15 12.12 22.84 50.21
CA ASP A 15 11.05 23.61 49.56
C ASP A 15 10.77 23.18 48.10
N GLN A 16 11.05 21.93 47.75
CA GLN A 16 10.88 21.39 46.39
C GLN A 16 10.19 20.03 46.38
N ILE A 17 9.18 19.82 47.24
CA ILE A 17 8.27 18.67 47.15
C ILE A 17 6.84 19.16 47.37
N SER A 18 6.27 19.77 46.34
CA SER A 18 4.81 19.94 46.20
C SER A 18 4.49 20.30 44.75
N ASN A 19 3.41 19.72 44.23
CA ASN A 19 2.83 19.92 42.89
C ASN A 19 3.33 19.01 41.76
N VAL A 20 3.40 17.71 42.04
CA VAL A 20 2.93 16.72 41.05
C VAL A 20 1.42 16.57 41.29
N VAL A 21 0.62 16.67 40.23
CA VAL A 21 -0.86 16.63 40.22
C VAL A 21 -1.55 17.98 40.52
N ALA A 22 -1.62 18.85 39.51
CA ALA A 22 -2.87 19.46 39.02
C ALA A 22 -2.57 20.68 38.13
N ARG A 23 -3.31 20.75 37.01
CA ARG A 23 -3.53 21.94 36.15
C ARG A 23 -2.36 22.45 35.31
N ARG A 24 -2.24 21.87 34.11
CA ARG A 24 -2.24 22.68 32.88
C ARG A 24 -3.33 22.17 31.93
N LEU A 25 -4.53 22.62 32.23
CA LEU A 25 -5.67 22.66 31.32
C LEU A 25 -5.60 24.05 30.65
N SER A 26 -5.28 24.13 29.36
CA SER A 26 -5.73 25.21 28.47
C SER A 26 -5.08 25.08 27.08
N LEU A 27 -5.93 25.28 26.05
CA LEU A 27 -5.62 25.57 24.63
C LEU A 27 -5.25 24.38 23.72
N PHE A 28 -6.22 23.49 23.50
CA PHE A 28 -6.45 22.96 22.15
C PHE A 28 -7.81 23.45 21.68
N THR A 29 -7.83 24.69 21.19
CA THR A 29 -8.97 25.26 20.48
C THR A 29 -8.57 25.37 19.01
N ALA A 30 -9.45 24.83 18.15
CA ALA A 30 -9.49 25.00 16.69
C ALA A 30 -8.41 24.29 15.84
N PHE A 31 -8.67 23.02 15.51
CA PHE A 31 -8.62 22.60 14.10
C PHE A 31 -9.95 21.92 13.76
N LEU A 32 -10.95 22.76 13.56
CA LEU A 32 -12.25 22.36 13.02
C LEU A 32 -12.05 22.00 11.55
N VAL A 33 -12.13 20.70 11.27
CA VAL A 33 -12.82 20.11 10.11
C VAL A 33 -12.69 20.95 8.82
N THR A 34 -11.57 20.82 8.10
CA THR A 34 -11.48 21.28 6.70
C THR A 34 -10.74 20.26 5.83
N SER A 35 -11.08 18.97 5.96
CA SER A 35 -10.48 17.94 5.10
C SER A 35 -11.39 16.75 4.75
N VAL A 36 -12.70 16.82 5.02
CA VAL A 36 -13.64 15.79 4.52
C VAL A 36 -14.32 16.22 3.22
N VAL A 37 -14.41 17.53 2.96
CA VAL A 37 -15.09 18.05 1.75
C VAL A 37 -14.24 17.88 0.48
N SER A 38 -12.91 17.77 0.60
CA SER A 38 -12.02 17.63 -0.55
C SER A 38 -11.97 16.22 -1.13
N THR A 39 -12.30 15.18 -0.35
CA THR A 39 -12.18 13.77 -0.77
C THR A 39 -13.39 13.30 -1.58
N LEU A 40 -14.56 13.89 -1.34
CA LEU A 40 -15.80 13.59 -2.09
C LEU A 40 -15.92 14.40 -3.40
N ALA A 41 -15.26 15.55 -3.51
CA ALA A 41 -15.31 16.38 -4.72
C ALA A 41 -14.55 15.78 -5.93
N PHE A 42 -13.63 14.84 -5.70
CA PHE A 42 -12.97 14.10 -6.79
C PHE A 42 -13.88 13.06 -7.46
N MET A 43 -15.02 12.69 -6.86
CA MET A 43 -15.93 11.69 -7.43
C MET A 43 -17.05 12.30 -8.29
N SER A 44 -17.18 13.64 -8.35
CA SER A 44 -18.31 14.29 -9.05
C SER A 44 -17.95 14.98 -10.37
N SER A 45 -16.71 14.90 -10.84
CA SER A 45 -16.31 15.40 -12.15
C SER A 45 -15.72 14.28 -13.02
N ALA A 46 -16.20 14.19 -14.24
CA ALA A 46 -15.95 13.10 -15.15
C ALA A 46 -14.44 12.84 -15.42
N SER A 47 -14.04 11.56 -15.32
CA SER A 47 -12.96 10.92 -16.10
C SER A 47 -11.48 11.27 -15.84
N ALA A 48 -11.09 11.83 -14.70
CA ALA A 48 -9.65 11.97 -14.40
C ALA A 48 -9.07 10.66 -13.84
N GLN A 49 -8.30 9.96 -14.65
CA GLN A 49 -7.43 8.86 -14.20
C GLN A 49 -6.17 9.47 -13.55
N LEU A 50 -5.76 8.95 -12.39
CA LEU A 50 -4.49 9.31 -11.76
C LEU A 50 -3.44 8.32 -12.20
N VAL A 51 -2.28 8.81 -12.64
CA VAL A 51 -1.15 7.96 -13.01
C VAL A 51 0.05 8.34 -12.17
N TYR A 52 0.68 7.34 -11.58
CA TYR A 52 1.88 7.48 -10.77
C TYR A 52 3.02 6.69 -11.41
N GLN A 53 4.17 7.33 -11.57
CA GLN A 53 5.41 6.60 -11.81
C GLN A 53 5.96 6.14 -10.45
N VAL A 54 6.20 4.84 -10.32
CA VAL A 54 6.57 4.21 -9.05
C VAL A 54 7.93 3.54 -9.11
N THR A 55 8.58 3.47 -7.95
CA THR A 55 9.69 2.56 -7.64
C THR A 55 9.17 1.48 -6.70
N ILE A 56 9.51 0.23 -6.99
CA ILE A 56 9.13 -0.95 -6.23
C ILE A 56 10.42 -1.62 -5.77
N ARG A 57 10.56 -1.88 -4.48
CA ARG A 57 11.73 -2.55 -3.88
C ARG A 57 11.24 -3.68 -3.00
N GLY A 58 11.76 -4.89 -3.21
CA GLY A 58 11.20 -6.04 -2.53
C GLY A 58 12.04 -7.30 -2.65
N ASN A 59 11.42 -8.40 -2.25
CA ASN A 59 11.97 -9.75 -2.32
C ASN A 59 10.95 -10.72 -2.92
N VAL A 60 11.45 -11.64 -3.74
CA VAL A 60 10.71 -12.80 -4.23
C VAL A 60 11.68 -13.98 -4.23
N LEU A 61 11.27 -15.14 -3.70
CA LEU A 61 12.17 -16.29 -3.48
C LEU A 61 13.45 -15.92 -2.70
N GLN A 62 13.32 -15.07 -1.67
CA GLN A 62 14.47 -14.55 -0.87
C GLN A 62 15.51 -13.78 -1.69
N ARG A 63 15.20 -13.42 -2.94
CA ARG A 63 16.08 -12.65 -3.81
C ARG A 63 15.57 -11.22 -3.91
N PRO A 64 16.40 -10.22 -3.61
CA PRO A 64 15.99 -8.83 -3.70
C PRO A 64 15.80 -8.42 -5.17
N PHE A 65 14.95 -7.43 -5.37
CA PHE A 65 14.76 -6.73 -6.63
C PHE A 65 14.43 -5.25 -6.41
N GLN A 66 14.69 -4.45 -7.44
CA GLN A 66 14.21 -3.08 -7.56
C GLN A 66 13.72 -2.86 -8.99
N ARG A 67 12.56 -2.25 -9.15
CA ARG A 67 11.97 -1.95 -10.47
C ARG A 67 11.25 -0.61 -10.47
N THR A 68 11.06 -0.06 -11.66
CA THR A 68 10.11 1.02 -11.89
C THR A 68 8.81 0.47 -12.50
N GLY A 69 7.74 1.23 -12.41
CA GLY A 69 6.46 0.86 -13.01
C GLY A 69 5.46 2.01 -12.96
N PHE A 70 4.21 1.66 -13.20
CA PHE A 70 3.09 2.60 -13.10
C PHE A 70 2.01 2.06 -12.18
N VAL A 71 1.48 2.95 -11.33
CA VAL A 71 0.19 2.74 -10.67
C VAL A 71 -0.82 3.65 -11.32
N VAL A 72 -1.97 3.07 -11.64
CA VAL A 72 -3.08 3.75 -12.29
C VAL A 72 -4.28 3.62 -11.37
N VAL A 73 -4.92 4.75 -11.07
CA VAL A 73 -6.15 4.81 -10.28
C VAL A 73 -7.24 5.40 -11.16
N SER A 74 -8.33 4.67 -11.36
CA SER A 74 -9.45 5.11 -12.20
C SER A 74 -10.76 5.06 -11.43
N PRO A 75 -11.79 5.80 -11.88
CA PRO A 75 -13.14 5.61 -11.36
C PRO A 75 -13.59 4.15 -11.45
N THR A 76 -14.54 3.77 -10.58
CA THR A 76 -15.16 2.44 -10.55
C THR A 76 -15.69 2.04 -11.93
N VAL A 77 -15.29 0.85 -12.39
CA VAL A 77 -15.71 0.33 -13.69
C VAL A 77 -17.04 -0.43 -13.58
N THR A 78 -17.19 -1.24 -12.54
CA THR A 78 -18.32 -2.17 -12.37
C THR A 78 -19.17 -1.77 -11.18
N ARG A 79 -20.48 -1.63 -11.39
CA ARG A 79 -21.41 -1.20 -10.34
C ARG A 79 -22.05 -2.35 -9.56
N VAL A 80 -21.91 -3.60 -10.00
CA VAL A 80 -22.42 -4.77 -9.28
C VAL A 80 -21.54 -5.98 -9.62
N THR A 81 -20.69 -6.42 -8.69
CA THR A 81 -20.13 -7.77 -8.70
C THR A 81 -20.50 -8.51 -7.42
N GLN A 82 -20.17 -9.80 -7.34
CA GLN A 82 -20.35 -10.59 -6.12
C GLN A 82 -19.51 -10.06 -4.94
N ASN A 83 -18.59 -9.12 -5.19
CA ASN A 83 -17.63 -8.59 -4.23
C ASN A 83 -18.02 -7.19 -3.70
N GLY A 84 -19.21 -6.73 -4.05
CA GLY A 84 -19.65 -5.35 -3.81
C GLY A 84 -19.20 -4.42 -4.92
N VAL A 85 -19.10 -3.13 -4.59
CA VAL A 85 -18.67 -2.08 -5.52
C VAL A 85 -17.36 -1.52 -5.02
N ASN A 86 -16.30 -1.65 -5.82
CA ASN A 86 -15.03 -1.02 -5.52
C ASN A 86 -15.21 0.51 -5.53
N PRO A 87 -14.70 1.26 -4.53
CA PRO A 87 -14.79 2.72 -4.52
C PRO A 87 -14.04 3.39 -5.69
N PHE A 88 -13.05 2.70 -6.25
CA PHE A 88 -12.31 3.02 -7.47
C PHE A 88 -11.51 1.79 -7.89
N GLU A 89 -10.96 1.79 -9.10
CA GLU A 89 -10.10 0.72 -9.57
C GLU A 89 -8.62 1.11 -9.50
N VAL A 90 -7.76 0.11 -9.31
CA VAL A 90 -6.30 0.27 -9.25
C VAL A 90 -5.64 -0.78 -10.13
N ALA A 91 -4.68 -0.35 -10.94
CA ALA A 91 -3.74 -1.23 -11.63
C ALA A 91 -2.29 -0.85 -11.28
N LEU A 92 -1.44 -1.87 -11.18
CA LEU A 92 0.01 -1.78 -11.06
C LEU A 92 0.63 -2.60 -12.19
N ALA A 93 1.52 -1.98 -12.95
CA ALA A 93 2.30 -2.65 -13.98
C ALA A 93 3.79 -2.32 -13.83
N SER A 94 4.62 -3.35 -13.75
CA SER A 94 6.08 -3.25 -13.76
C SER A 94 6.69 -4.40 -14.54
N GLY A 95 7.37 -4.09 -15.64
CA GLY A 95 7.90 -5.09 -16.58
C GLY A 95 6.80 -5.84 -17.34
N ASN A 96 7.16 -7.00 -17.90
CA ASN A 96 6.25 -7.89 -18.61
C ASN A 96 6.43 -9.33 -18.14
N PRO A 97 5.66 -9.78 -17.13
CA PRO A 97 5.81 -11.12 -16.54
C PRO A 97 5.58 -12.29 -17.52
N TYR A 98 4.88 -12.07 -18.63
CA TYR A 98 4.56 -13.12 -19.62
C TYR A 98 5.60 -13.26 -20.73
N THR A 99 5.92 -12.15 -21.42
CA THR A 99 6.73 -12.24 -22.66
C THR A 99 8.19 -11.86 -22.46
N SER A 100 8.52 -11.16 -21.38
CA SER A 100 9.90 -10.85 -21.01
C SER A 100 10.08 -10.97 -19.49
N PRO A 101 9.96 -12.20 -18.95
CA PRO A 101 9.94 -12.42 -17.52
C PRO A 101 11.26 -11.97 -16.89
N ASP A 102 11.14 -11.16 -15.85
CA ASP A 102 12.27 -10.65 -15.07
C ASP A 102 11.89 -10.64 -13.59
N ARG A 103 12.88 -10.72 -12.71
CA ARG A 103 12.65 -10.78 -11.26
C ARG A 103 11.87 -9.56 -10.81
N GLY A 104 10.80 -9.81 -10.08
CA GLY A 104 9.94 -8.78 -9.51
C GLY A 104 9.01 -8.13 -10.51
N ALA A 105 8.99 -8.55 -11.78
CA ALA A 105 7.97 -8.09 -12.72
C ALA A 105 6.60 -8.49 -12.18
N ILE A 106 5.64 -7.57 -12.22
CA ILE A 106 4.31 -7.75 -11.64
C ILE A 106 3.27 -6.99 -12.45
N TRP A 107 2.15 -7.66 -12.74
CA TRP A 107 0.90 -7.06 -13.19
C TRP A 107 -0.18 -7.37 -12.17
N PHE A 108 -0.87 -6.35 -11.72
CA PHE A 108 -1.90 -6.46 -10.70
C PHE A 108 -3.00 -5.45 -11.01
N ALA A 109 -4.25 -5.88 -11.07
CA ALA A 109 -5.40 -5.03 -11.31
C ALA A 109 -6.57 -5.45 -10.40
N THR A 110 -7.38 -4.47 -10.02
CA THR A 110 -8.63 -4.70 -9.29
C THR A 110 -9.78 -5.05 -10.23
N ASN A 111 -9.65 -4.75 -11.53
CA ASN A 111 -10.61 -5.10 -12.56
C ASN A 111 -9.88 -5.42 -13.87
N ASN A 112 -10.28 -6.50 -14.55
CA ASN A 112 -9.61 -6.95 -15.77
C ASN A 112 -9.76 -5.98 -16.97
N ARG A 113 -10.71 -5.03 -16.92
CA ARG A 113 -10.81 -3.95 -17.92
C ARG A 113 -9.57 -3.07 -17.95
N LEU A 114 -8.89 -2.92 -16.81
CA LEU A 114 -7.63 -2.17 -16.72
C LEU A 114 -6.45 -2.83 -17.44
N VAL A 115 -6.58 -4.11 -17.79
CA VAL A 115 -5.60 -4.87 -18.59
C VAL A 115 -6.13 -5.21 -19.98
N GLY A 116 -7.15 -4.48 -20.46
CA GLY A 116 -7.63 -4.55 -21.84
C GLY A 116 -8.76 -5.56 -22.10
N SER A 117 -9.34 -6.17 -21.06
CA SER A 117 -10.52 -7.02 -21.21
C SER A 117 -11.76 -6.22 -21.64
N ARG A 118 -12.59 -6.82 -22.49
CA ARG A 118 -13.92 -6.28 -22.87
C ARG A 118 -14.99 -6.54 -21.82
N ALA A 119 -14.86 -7.64 -21.08
CA ALA A 119 -15.70 -7.90 -19.91
C ALA A 119 -15.13 -7.13 -18.71
N SER A 120 -16.01 -6.58 -17.87
CA SER A 120 -15.65 -5.99 -16.58
C SER A 120 -15.83 -7.04 -15.49
N LEU A 121 -14.72 -7.61 -15.02
CA LEU A 121 -14.67 -8.55 -13.90
C LEU A 121 -13.77 -7.97 -12.82
N ASP A 122 -14.31 -7.76 -11.63
CA ASP A 122 -13.53 -7.37 -10.46
C ASP A 122 -12.64 -8.54 -10.07
N LEU A 123 -11.34 -8.32 -9.94
CA LEU A 123 -10.30 -9.30 -9.61
C LEU A 123 -9.86 -9.21 -8.14
N ALA A 124 -10.27 -8.16 -7.44
CA ALA A 124 -9.90 -7.87 -6.06
C ALA A 124 -10.98 -7.06 -5.35
N TYR A 125 -11.02 -7.20 -4.03
CA TYR A 125 -11.78 -6.33 -3.13
C TYR A 125 -10.97 -5.07 -2.84
N VAL A 126 -11.61 -3.91 -2.90
CA VAL A 126 -10.98 -2.62 -2.62
C VAL A 126 -11.70 -1.92 -1.48
N ASN A 127 -10.95 -1.58 -0.44
CA ASN A 127 -11.42 -0.76 0.67
C ASN A 127 -10.63 0.55 0.75
N TYR A 128 -11.31 1.67 0.95
CA TYR A 128 -10.67 2.98 1.08
C TYR A 128 -11.03 3.64 2.40
N ASN A 129 -10.02 4.02 3.18
CA ASN A 129 -10.17 4.82 4.38
C ASN A 129 -9.89 6.30 4.07
N PRO A 130 -10.90 7.18 4.00
CA PRO A 130 -10.70 8.59 3.69
C PRO A 130 -9.98 9.37 4.80
N GLY A 131 -10.03 8.89 6.06
CA GLY A 131 -9.34 9.55 7.18
C GLY A 131 -7.83 9.39 7.14
N THR A 132 -7.33 8.30 6.55
CA THR A 132 -5.88 8.04 6.41
C THR A 132 -5.39 8.08 4.96
N ALA A 133 -6.32 8.26 4.01
CA ALA A 133 -6.11 8.14 2.58
C ALA A 133 -5.45 6.82 2.17
N VAL A 134 -5.76 5.73 2.88
CA VAL A 134 -5.21 4.38 2.63
C VAL A 134 -6.22 3.54 1.85
N VAL A 135 -5.75 2.99 0.74
CA VAL A 135 -6.40 1.93 -0.03
C VAL A 135 -5.84 0.60 0.43
N THR A 136 -6.71 -0.35 0.74
CA THR A 136 -6.35 -1.77 0.92
C THR A 136 -7.00 -2.57 -0.19
N ILE A 137 -6.19 -3.38 -0.89
CA ILE A 137 -6.60 -4.17 -2.04
C ILE A 137 -6.28 -5.62 -1.75
N GLN A 138 -7.28 -6.49 -1.85
CA GLN A 138 -7.15 -7.91 -1.55
C GLN A 138 -7.58 -8.74 -2.77
N PRO A 139 -6.70 -9.54 -3.39
CA PRO A 139 -7.06 -10.42 -4.49
C PRO A 139 -8.24 -11.34 -4.13
N ASP A 140 -9.17 -11.53 -5.06
CA ASP A 140 -10.21 -12.54 -4.90
C ASP A 140 -9.71 -13.90 -5.41
N SER A 141 -9.49 -14.81 -4.46
CA SER A 141 -8.94 -16.14 -4.72
C SER A 141 -9.85 -17.00 -5.61
N ARG A 142 -11.16 -16.75 -5.64
CA ARG A 142 -12.14 -17.54 -6.41
C ARG A 142 -12.03 -17.35 -7.91
N ILE A 143 -11.49 -16.20 -8.32
CA ILE A 143 -11.36 -15.76 -9.72
C ILE A 143 -9.91 -15.53 -10.14
N ALA A 144 -8.96 -15.83 -9.25
CA ALA A 144 -7.53 -15.75 -9.55
C ALA A 144 -7.17 -16.56 -10.82
N ALA A 145 -7.88 -17.67 -11.07
CA ALA A 145 -7.71 -18.54 -12.25
C ALA A 145 -7.83 -17.85 -13.61
N THR A 146 -8.33 -16.61 -13.65
CA THR A 146 -8.33 -15.77 -14.85
C THR A 146 -6.93 -15.36 -15.31
N GLY A 147 -5.89 -15.54 -14.49
CA GLY A 147 -4.50 -15.28 -14.87
C GLY A 147 -4.14 -13.79 -15.03
N SER A 148 -5.04 -12.87 -14.68
CA SER A 148 -4.82 -11.43 -14.92
C SER A 148 -3.82 -10.80 -13.94
N ASN A 149 -3.74 -11.33 -12.72
CA ASN A 149 -2.83 -10.86 -11.67
C ASN A 149 -1.68 -11.84 -11.52
N ILE A 150 -0.46 -11.40 -11.82
CA ILE A 150 0.73 -12.27 -11.91
C ILE A 150 2.00 -11.56 -11.46
N PHE A 151 2.99 -12.32 -11.00
CA PHE A 151 4.37 -11.86 -10.87
C PHE A 151 5.38 -12.90 -11.34
N THR A 152 6.61 -12.45 -11.57
CA THR A 152 7.74 -13.32 -11.94
C THR A 152 8.82 -13.31 -10.86
N ALA A 153 9.27 -14.50 -10.47
CA ALA A 153 10.29 -14.67 -9.43
C ALA A 153 11.72 -14.80 -9.97
N VAL A 154 11.88 -15.33 -11.18
CA VAL A 154 13.18 -15.57 -11.83
C VAL A 154 13.15 -15.03 -13.25
N PRO A 155 14.26 -14.48 -13.76
CA PRO A 155 14.32 -14.01 -15.15
C PRO A 155 14.39 -15.17 -16.15
N GLY A 156 14.05 -14.89 -17.41
CA GLY A 156 14.26 -15.79 -18.55
C GLY A 156 12.97 -16.32 -19.17
N ILE A 157 13.04 -16.75 -20.43
CA ILE A 157 11.87 -17.18 -21.22
C ILE A 157 11.21 -18.48 -20.72
N THR A 158 11.94 -19.27 -19.93
CA THR A 158 11.43 -20.49 -19.29
C THR A 158 10.89 -20.21 -17.89
N ALA A 159 10.92 -18.97 -17.42
CA ALA A 159 10.42 -18.61 -16.11
C ALA A 159 8.90 -18.80 -16.04
N THR A 160 8.46 -19.51 -15.01
CA THR A 160 7.04 -19.69 -14.73
C THR A 160 6.48 -18.43 -14.04
N PRO A 161 5.44 -17.78 -14.59
CA PRO A 161 4.74 -16.74 -13.88
C PRO A 161 3.92 -17.32 -12.71
N TYR A 162 3.79 -16.55 -11.65
CA TYR A 162 3.02 -16.87 -10.46
C TYR A 162 1.71 -16.11 -10.48
N GLN A 163 0.61 -16.83 -10.59
CA GLN A 163 -0.72 -16.27 -10.54
C GLN A 163 -1.10 -15.91 -9.11
N ILE A 164 -1.36 -14.62 -8.87
CA ILE A 164 -1.66 -14.07 -7.56
C ILE A 164 -3.07 -14.50 -7.16
N TYR A 165 -3.20 -15.12 -5.98
CA TYR A 165 -4.49 -15.60 -5.47
C TYR A 165 -4.77 -15.16 -4.03
N GLY A 166 -3.83 -14.49 -3.36
CA GLY A 166 -4.01 -14.04 -1.98
C GLY A 166 -2.98 -13.01 -1.52
N GLY A 167 -3.12 -12.58 -0.27
CA GLY A 167 -2.36 -11.48 0.32
C GLY A 167 -3.04 -10.13 0.10
N TYR A 168 -2.27 -9.04 0.04
CA TYR A 168 -2.79 -7.69 -0.13
C TYR A 168 -1.79 -6.72 -0.77
N MET A 169 -2.32 -5.59 -1.25
CA MET A 169 -1.58 -4.38 -1.57
C MET A 169 -2.21 -3.22 -0.80
N GLN A 170 -1.38 -2.39 -0.20
CA GLN A 170 -1.81 -1.16 0.48
C GLN A 170 -1.10 0.04 -0.12
N LEU A 171 -1.88 1.08 -0.43
CA LEU A 171 -1.39 2.35 -0.96
C LEU A 171 -1.94 3.49 -0.12
N GLN A 172 -1.06 4.38 0.33
CA GLN A 172 -1.41 5.63 0.98
C GLN A 172 -1.19 6.79 0.01
N PHE A 173 -2.24 7.56 -0.24
CA PHE A 173 -2.13 8.81 -0.97
C PHE A 173 -1.65 9.92 -0.04
N GLN A 174 -0.67 10.68 -0.51
CA GLN A 174 -0.01 11.74 0.26
C GLN A 174 0.02 13.03 -0.55
N ASN A 175 0.17 14.16 0.15
CA ASN A 175 0.32 15.48 -0.45
C ASN A 175 -0.78 15.78 -1.49
N ASN A 176 -2.06 15.66 -1.09
CA ASN A 176 -3.21 15.85 -1.99
C ASN A 176 -3.13 15.00 -3.27
N PHE A 177 -2.91 13.69 -3.10
CA PHE A 177 -2.81 12.72 -4.19
C PHE A 177 -1.61 12.94 -5.14
N GLN A 178 -0.63 13.77 -4.78
CA GLN A 178 0.57 13.99 -5.61
C GLN A 178 1.62 12.90 -5.42
N ARG A 179 1.56 12.15 -4.32
CA ARG A 179 2.48 11.03 -4.03
C ARG A 179 1.72 9.82 -3.54
N ILE A 180 2.33 8.65 -3.77
CA ILE A 180 1.90 7.40 -3.16
C ILE A 180 3.06 6.72 -2.46
N ALA A 181 2.76 6.05 -1.36
CA ALA A 181 3.63 5.14 -0.66
C ALA A 181 2.83 3.91 -0.22
N GLY A 182 3.45 2.75 -0.08
CA GLY A 182 2.70 1.55 0.23
C GLY A 182 3.53 0.30 0.36
N GLN A 183 2.82 -0.82 0.48
CA GLN A 183 3.38 -2.14 0.58
C GLN A 183 2.58 -3.15 -0.23
N ILE A 184 3.27 -4.18 -0.70
CA ILE A 184 2.72 -5.31 -1.43
C ILE A 184 3.16 -6.55 -0.69
N ASP A 185 2.23 -7.42 -0.37
CA ASP A 185 2.48 -8.70 0.28
C ASP A 185 1.49 -9.72 -0.27
N VAL A 186 1.87 -10.36 -1.36
CA VAL A 186 0.98 -11.26 -2.12
C VAL A 186 1.57 -12.65 -2.25
N VAL A 187 0.70 -13.64 -2.39
CA VAL A 187 1.07 -15.03 -2.65
C VAL A 187 0.54 -15.43 -4.01
N GLY A 188 1.39 -16.08 -4.80
CA GLY A 188 1.04 -16.60 -6.09
C GLY A 188 1.35 -18.09 -6.24
N ARG A 189 0.60 -18.78 -7.09
CA ARG A 189 0.81 -20.18 -7.47
C ARG A 189 1.38 -20.20 -8.88
N GLY A 190 2.47 -20.94 -9.10
CA GLY A 190 3.04 -21.02 -10.44
C GLY A 190 2.18 -21.86 -11.39
N LEU A 191 2.13 -21.47 -12.67
CA LEU A 191 1.28 -22.12 -13.67
C LEU A 191 1.74 -23.54 -14.05
N THR A 192 3.01 -23.89 -13.86
CA THR A 192 3.59 -25.20 -14.19
C THR A 192 4.24 -25.83 -12.96
N PHE A 193 3.47 -26.60 -12.19
CA PHE A 193 3.91 -27.44 -11.05
C PHE A 193 4.83 -26.76 -10.02
N SER A 194 4.86 -25.43 -9.98
CA SER A 194 5.74 -24.68 -9.10
C SER A 194 5.01 -24.43 -7.79
N PRO A 195 5.69 -24.58 -6.63
CA PRO A 195 5.08 -24.32 -5.33
C PRO A 195 4.62 -22.86 -5.24
N SER A 196 3.68 -22.59 -4.32
CA SER A 196 3.30 -21.21 -4.04
C SER A 196 4.49 -20.40 -3.55
N ASN A 197 4.57 -19.15 -3.97
CA ASN A 197 5.62 -18.22 -3.57
C ASN A 197 5.06 -16.87 -3.14
N ARG A 198 5.82 -16.20 -2.27
CA ARG A 198 5.47 -14.89 -1.72
C ARG A 198 6.29 -13.78 -2.40
N TYR A 199 5.60 -12.71 -2.73
CA TYR A 199 6.16 -11.46 -3.24
C TYR A 199 5.93 -10.40 -2.16
N THR A 200 7.00 -9.83 -1.62
CA THR A 200 6.92 -8.73 -0.65
C THR A 200 7.67 -7.51 -1.19
N ALA A 201 7.07 -6.33 -1.12
CA ALA A 201 7.70 -5.10 -1.57
C ALA A 201 7.16 -3.87 -0.86
N ILE A 202 7.97 -2.82 -0.86
CA ILE A 202 7.53 -1.44 -0.66
C ILE A 202 7.39 -0.76 -2.02
N ILE A 203 6.44 0.15 -2.11
CA ILE A 203 6.17 0.94 -3.31
C ILE A 203 6.14 2.42 -2.94
N SER A 204 6.73 3.27 -3.77
CA SER A 204 6.64 4.72 -3.65
C SER A 204 6.63 5.36 -5.03
N GLY A 205 5.97 6.50 -5.17
CA GLY A 205 5.88 7.17 -6.47
C GLY A 205 5.33 8.58 -6.41
N VAL A 206 5.41 9.23 -7.57
CA VAL A 206 4.94 10.59 -7.81
C VAL A 206 3.91 10.58 -8.93
N ARG A 207 2.91 11.43 -8.80
CA ARG A 207 1.89 11.61 -9.83
C ARG A 207 2.53 12.21 -11.08
N VAL A 208 2.17 11.68 -12.24
CA VAL A 208 2.60 12.16 -13.56
C VAL A 208 1.42 12.57 -14.44
N GLN A 209 0.19 12.20 -14.05
CA GLN A 209 -1.06 12.62 -14.68
C GLN A 209 -2.19 12.67 -13.65
#